data_AF-A0AA50HYM0-F1
#
_entry.id   AF-A0AA50HYM0-F1
#
_cell.length_a   1.000
_cell.length_b   1.000
_cell.length_c   1.000
_cell.angle_alpha   90.00
_cell.angle_beta   90.00
_cell.angle_gamma   90.00
#
_symmetry.space_group_name_H-M   'P 1'
#
loop_
_entity.id
_entity.type
_entity.pdbx_description
1 polymer ?
#
loop_
_entity_poly.entity_id
_entity_poly.type
_entity_poly.pdbx_seq_one_letter_code
_entity_poly.pdbx_strand_id
1 'polypeptide(L)'
;MYQALAKELGLDVVIIEGFAKGGDVIVGDDPDVNHAWNGVKIDGQWYLLDTTWGAGIVNNGKFEAKFNPTYFATPPEQLIVSHFPRETQWQLLPQPYDRQTFDTLPALTPRFFRDGIALASHKENNIVAGGDLEVTLRAGNDVQVVAQLMDSNGQPLDKQYTLSQSQQGQVTVNAAFPQPGDYQLLILSKNSQEDTYYQAIAYDVKAQGAGQPFPSTYGTFSEKQVRLISPLGRTLPQNQASYFQIQVPGAEKVVLVDEQRQELIHLDRTGDIFTGSEIIRFENVTVAAQFPGSNQFWSLLEYE
;
A
#
# COMPACT_ATOMS: atom_id res chain seq x y z
N MET A 1 17.46 -32.30 4.79
CA MET A 1 17.30 -33.06 3.52
C MET A 1 17.93 -32.31 2.33
N TYR A 2 17.50 -31.09 2.02
CA TYR A 2 18.03 -30.32 0.87
C TYR A 2 19.56 -30.22 0.86
N GLN A 3 20.18 -29.84 1.98
CA GLN A 3 21.64 -29.75 2.10
C GLN A 3 22.36 -31.06 1.71
N ALA A 4 21.83 -32.22 2.11
CA ALA A 4 22.44 -33.50 1.78
C ALA A 4 22.38 -33.77 0.27
N LEU A 5 21.22 -33.53 -0.35
CA LEU A 5 21.06 -33.68 -1.81
C LEU A 5 21.98 -32.74 -2.60
N ALA A 6 22.05 -31.46 -2.21
CA ALA A 6 22.91 -30.49 -2.88
C ALA A 6 24.40 -30.85 -2.75
N LYS A 7 24.83 -31.37 -1.59
CA LYS A 7 26.20 -31.87 -1.40
C LYS A 7 26.52 -33.07 -2.31
N GLU A 8 25.59 -34.02 -2.45
CA GLU A 8 25.76 -35.16 -3.37
C GLU A 8 25.84 -34.72 -4.84
N LEU A 9 25.21 -33.61 -5.19
CA LEU A 9 25.32 -32.97 -6.51
C LEU A 9 26.59 -32.13 -6.67
N GLY A 10 27.48 -32.09 -5.68
CA GLY A 10 28.74 -31.33 -5.72
C GLY A 10 28.56 -29.82 -5.55
N LEU A 11 27.43 -29.36 -5.01
CA LEU A 11 27.16 -27.95 -4.77
C LEU A 11 27.62 -27.52 -3.38
N ASP A 12 28.19 -26.31 -3.27
CA ASP A 12 28.40 -25.66 -1.98
C ASP A 12 27.04 -25.24 -1.42
N VAL A 13 26.71 -25.70 -0.21
CA VAL A 13 25.42 -25.45 0.43
C VAL A 13 25.55 -25.27 1.94
N VAL A 14 24.85 -24.28 2.47
CA VAL A 14 24.79 -23.95 3.88
C VAL A 14 23.36 -24.05 4.42
N ILE A 15 23.24 -24.37 5.69
CA ILE A 15 22.02 -24.17 6.46
C ILE A 15 22.18 -22.80 7.12
N ILE A 16 21.20 -21.94 6.94
CA ILE A 16 21.15 -20.61 7.52
C ILE A 16 20.07 -20.64 8.60
N GLU A 17 20.47 -20.40 9.83
CA GLU A 17 19.59 -20.33 10.99
C GLU A 17 19.28 -18.87 11.31
N GLY A 18 18.04 -18.59 11.71
CA GLY A 18 17.64 -17.24 12.05
C GLY A 18 16.21 -17.11 12.55
N PHE A 19 15.66 -15.93 12.31
CA PHE A 19 14.35 -15.51 12.76
C PHE A 19 13.46 -15.30 11.55
N ALA A 20 12.31 -15.94 11.52
CA ALA A 20 11.32 -15.75 10.50
C ALA A 20 10.04 -15.13 11.06
N LYS A 21 9.41 -14.24 10.27
CA LYS A 21 8.11 -13.62 10.58
C LYS A 21 7.14 -13.76 9.41
N GLY A 22 5.89 -14.14 9.70
CA GLY A 22 4.83 -14.38 8.72
C GLY A 22 4.20 -15.78 8.82
N GLY A 23 2.99 -15.96 8.26
CA GLY A 23 2.24 -17.21 8.36
C GLY A 23 1.64 -17.47 9.75
N ASP A 24 1.68 -18.72 10.22
CA ASP A 24 1.27 -19.14 11.57
C ASP A 24 2.28 -18.76 12.68
N VAL A 25 3.40 -18.14 12.32
CA VAL A 25 4.45 -17.73 13.27
C VAL A 25 4.13 -16.32 13.77
N ILE A 26 3.80 -16.23 15.07
CA ILE A 26 3.52 -14.97 15.77
C ILE A 26 4.75 -14.07 15.65
N VAL A 27 4.53 -12.90 15.03
CA VAL A 27 5.53 -11.86 14.86
C VAL A 27 5.82 -11.21 16.20
N GLY A 28 7.11 -11.04 16.54
CA GLY A 28 7.54 -9.91 17.37
C GLY A 28 8.14 -10.20 18.73
N ASP A 29 8.30 -11.45 19.19
CA ASP A 29 8.90 -11.67 20.51
C ASP A 29 9.57 -13.03 20.74
N ASP A 30 9.96 -13.75 19.68
CA ASP A 30 10.76 -14.97 19.85
C ASP A 30 12.25 -14.58 20.02
N PRO A 31 12.83 -14.72 21.24
CA PRO A 31 14.25 -14.44 21.46
C PRO A 31 15.13 -15.47 20.75
N ASP A 32 14.56 -16.63 20.40
CA ASP A 32 15.30 -17.78 19.88
C ASP A 32 15.16 -17.91 18.36
N VAL A 33 16.16 -18.57 17.76
CA VAL A 33 16.10 -19.00 16.37
C VAL A 33 14.87 -19.88 16.20
N ASN A 34 13.94 -19.43 15.37
CA ASN A 34 12.66 -20.12 15.15
C ASN A 34 12.59 -20.80 13.78
N HIS A 35 13.57 -20.57 12.90
CA HIS A 35 13.54 -21.08 11.54
C HIS A 35 14.93 -21.31 10.93
N ALA A 36 14.97 -22.17 9.91
CA ALA A 36 16.17 -22.44 9.14
C ALA A 36 15.85 -22.62 7.65
N TRP A 37 16.70 -22.04 6.81
CA TRP A 37 16.61 -22.11 5.35
C TRP A 37 17.99 -22.43 4.75
N ASN A 38 18.13 -22.36 3.44
CA ASN A 38 19.37 -22.74 2.76
C ASN A 38 19.95 -21.62 1.89
N GLY A 39 21.28 -21.59 1.86
CA GLY A 39 22.05 -20.88 0.85
C GLY A 39 22.76 -21.91 -0.03
N VAL A 40 22.69 -21.75 -1.35
CA VAL A 40 23.39 -22.61 -2.31
C VAL A 40 24.25 -21.75 -3.24
N LYS A 41 25.47 -22.21 -3.55
CA LYS A 41 26.35 -21.51 -4.47
C LYS A 41 26.25 -22.10 -5.87
N ILE A 42 25.96 -21.26 -6.86
CA ILE A 42 25.87 -21.63 -8.27
C ILE A 42 26.69 -20.61 -9.05
N ASP A 43 27.62 -21.08 -9.89
CA ASP A 43 28.49 -20.24 -10.73
C ASP A 43 29.20 -19.10 -9.96
N GLY A 44 29.62 -19.40 -8.72
CA GLY A 44 30.33 -18.46 -7.87
C GLY A 44 29.44 -17.53 -7.03
N GLN A 45 28.12 -17.53 -7.25
CA GLN A 45 27.15 -16.67 -6.56
C GLN A 45 26.30 -17.45 -5.57
N TRP A 46 25.99 -16.84 -4.42
CA TRP A 46 25.11 -17.41 -3.41
C TRP A 46 23.65 -17.04 -3.71
N TYR A 47 22.78 -18.04 -3.65
CA TYR A 47 21.34 -17.93 -3.79
C TYR A 47 20.66 -18.40 -2.52
N LEU A 48 19.65 -17.66 -2.07
CA LEU A 48 18.86 -18.01 -0.90
C LEU A 48 17.61 -18.76 -1.32
N LEU A 49 17.23 -19.79 -0.55
CA LEU A 49 15.99 -20.50 -0.77
C LEU A 49 15.45 -21.06 0.54
N ASP A 50 14.14 -21.13 0.65
CA ASP A 50 13.46 -21.80 1.75
C ASP A 50 12.63 -22.96 1.20
N THR A 51 13.13 -24.18 1.39
CA THR A 51 12.43 -25.39 0.96
C THR A 51 11.22 -25.74 1.81
N THR A 52 11.17 -25.25 3.05
CA THR A 52 10.04 -25.47 3.96
C THR A 52 8.85 -24.64 3.50
N TRP A 53 9.03 -23.32 3.41
CA TRP A 53 7.97 -22.40 2.98
C TRP A 53 7.69 -22.51 1.47
N GLY A 54 8.66 -23.00 0.69
CA GLY A 54 8.48 -23.33 -0.73
C GLY A 54 7.69 -24.61 -0.99
N ALA A 55 7.57 -25.53 -0.03
CA ALA A 55 6.90 -26.82 -0.25
C ALA A 55 5.38 -26.77 -0.07
N GLY A 56 4.86 -25.89 0.78
CA GLY A 56 3.44 -25.84 1.11
C GLY A 56 3.12 -25.03 2.34
N ILE A 57 1.90 -25.22 2.85
CA ILE A 57 1.40 -24.56 4.06
C ILE A 57 0.98 -25.62 5.08
N VAL A 58 0.96 -25.25 6.35
CA VAL A 58 0.32 -26.06 7.39
C VAL A 58 -1.05 -25.45 7.65
N ASN A 59 -2.09 -26.26 7.62
CA ASN A 59 -3.47 -25.84 7.86
C ASN A 59 -4.10 -26.78 8.88
N ASN A 60 -4.53 -26.24 10.02
CA ASN A 60 -5.07 -27.03 11.14
C ASN A 60 -4.16 -28.22 11.55
N GLY A 61 -2.84 -27.98 11.59
CA GLY A 61 -1.84 -29.00 11.94
C GLY A 61 -1.59 -30.05 10.86
N LYS A 62 -2.18 -29.91 9.66
CA LYS A 62 -1.92 -30.79 8.51
C LYS A 62 -1.13 -30.05 7.45
N PHE A 63 -0.06 -30.68 6.97
CA PHE A 63 0.69 -30.15 5.84
C PHE A 63 -0.11 -30.33 4.54
N GLU A 64 -0.29 -29.23 3.82
CA GLU A 64 -0.86 -29.18 2.49
C GLU A 64 0.25 -28.79 1.50
N ALA A 65 0.64 -29.73 0.65
CA ALA A 65 1.64 -29.48 -0.39
C ALA A 65 1.11 -28.44 -1.39
N LYS A 66 1.82 -27.32 -1.48
CA LYS A 66 1.49 -26.21 -2.38
C LYS A 66 2.79 -25.49 -2.74
N PHE A 67 3.40 -25.94 -3.82
CA PHE A 67 4.67 -25.38 -4.26
C PHE A 67 4.59 -23.86 -4.43
N ASN A 68 5.46 -23.14 -3.75
CA ASN A 68 5.57 -21.69 -3.82
C ASN A 68 6.95 -21.31 -4.40
N PRO A 69 7.02 -20.91 -5.68
CA PRO A 69 8.28 -20.59 -6.34
C PRO A 69 8.93 -19.32 -5.80
N THR A 70 8.22 -18.49 -5.03
CA THR A 70 8.79 -17.28 -4.42
C THR A 70 9.97 -17.58 -3.49
N TYR A 71 10.02 -18.78 -2.90
CA TYR A 71 11.09 -19.20 -1.99
C TYR A 71 12.23 -19.97 -2.68
N PHE A 72 12.27 -19.98 -4.02
CA PHE A 72 13.34 -20.58 -4.79
C PHE A 72 14.24 -19.49 -5.38
N ALA A 73 15.52 -19.48 -4.99
CA ALA A 73 16.49 -18.47 -5.42
C ALA A 73 16.00 -17.03 -5.19
N THR A 74 15.35 -16.80 -4.04
CA THR A 74 14.73 -15.53 -3.67
C THR A 74 15.79 -14.44 -3.58
N PRO A 75 15.58 -13.27 -4.21
CA PRO A 75 16.51 -12.17 -4.08
C PRO A 75 16.65 -11.73 -2.61
N PRO A 76 17.87 -11.42 -2.14
CA PRO A 76 18.14 -11.08 -0.74
C PRO A 76 17.24 -9.97 -0.17
N GLU A 77 16.96 -8.93 -0.96
CA GLU A 77 16.09 -7.81 -0.61
C GLU A 77 14.63 -8.22 -0.41
N GLN A 78 14.21 -9.33 -1.00
CA GLN A 78 12.86 -9.89 -0.82
C GLN A 78 12.79 -10.87 0.35
N LEU A 79 13.86 -11.62 0.60
CA LEU A 79 13.86 -12.61 1.67
C LEU A 79 14.03 -11.96 3.05
N ILE A 80 14.83 -10.89 3.15
CA ILE A 80 15.16 -10.24 4.44
C ILE A 80 13.93 -9.74 5.21
N VAL A 81 12.82 -9.43 4.55
CA VAL A 81 11.64 -8.88 5.22
C VAL A 81 10.85 -9.93 6.01
N SER A 82 11.11 -11.22 5.71
CA SER A 82 10.53 -12.35 6.44
C SER A 82 11.57 -13.27 7.06
N HIS A 83 12.85 -13.23 6.65
CA HIS A 83 13.92 -14.10 7.16
C HIS A 83 15.17 -13.29 7.55
N PHE A 84 15.43 -13.16 8.85
CA PHE A 84 16.60 -12.50 9.39
C PHE A 84 17.63 -13.52 9.90
N PRO A 85 18.79 -13.68 9.25
CA PRO A 85 19.79 -14.66 9.66
C PRO A 85 20.48 -14.26 10.97
N ARG A 86 20.83 -15.26 11.77
CA ARG A 86 21.65 -15.08 12.97
C ARG A 86 23.04 -14.51 12.65
N GLU A 87 23.62 -14.93 11.53
CA GLU A 87 24.88 -14.39 11.03
C GLU A 87 24.62 -13.39 9.90
N THR A 88 24.98 -12.11 10.12
CA THR A 88 24.71 -10.99 9.21
C THR A 88 25.19 -11.20 7.78
N GLN A 89 26.27 -11.96 7.57
CA GLN A 89 26.80 -12.25 6.23
C GLN A 89 25.77 -12.95 5.31
N TRP A 90 24.86 -13.74 5.88
CA TRP A 90 23.86 -14.48 5.11
C TRP A 90 22.66 -13.65 4.68
N GLN A 91 22.62 -12.37 5.05
CA GLN A 91 21.67 -11.45 4.45
C GLN A 91 21.99 -11.20 2.98
N LEU A 92 23.26 -11.34 2.56
CA LEU A 92 23.73 -11.06 1.19
C LEU A 92 23.38 -9.65 0.68
N LEU A 93 23.05 -8.72 1.58
CA LEU A 93 22.71 -7.35 1.28
C LEU A 93 23.96 -6.46 1.30
N PRO A 94 24.06 -5.47 0.39
CA PRO A 94 25.10 -4.43 0.47
C PRO A 94 25.03 -3.60 1.75
N GLN A 95 23.82 -3.44 2.31
CA GLN A 95 23.54 -2.76 3.57
C GLN A 95 22.66 -3.68 4.43
N PRO A 96 23.28 -4.48 5.31
CA PRO A 96 22.55 -5.41 6.17
C PRO A 96 21.62 -4.68 7.14
N TYR A 97 20.46 -5.29 7.41
CA TYR A 97 19.53 -4.84 8.43
C TYR A 97 20.06 -5.28 9.80
N ASP A 98 19.77 -4.49 10.83
CA ASP A 98 19.86 -4.97 12.20
C ASP A 98 18.53 -5.63 12.64
N ARG A 99 18.58 -6.30 13.80
CA ARG A 99 17.42 -7.04 14.32
C ARG A 99 16.24 -6.11 14.60
N GLN A 100 16.50 -4.92 15.15
CA GLN A 100 15.47 -3.93 15.43
C GLN A 100 14.75 -3.50 14.15
N THR A 101 15.50 -3.15 13.11
CA THR A 101 14.95 -2.79 11.80
C THR A 101 14.08 -3.91 11.27
N PHE A 102 14.58 -5.15 11.28
CA PHE A 102 13.80 -6.31 10.85
C PHE A 102 12.50 -6.45 11.63
N ASP A 103 12.55 -6.40 12.96
CA ASP A 103 11.38 -6.58 13.82
C ASP A 103 10.32 -5.51 13.57
N THR A 104 10.74 -4.26 13.35
CA THR A 104 9.84 -3.12 13.15
C THR A 104 9.33 -2.97 11.73
N LEU A 105 9.81 -3.71 10.72
CA LEU A 105 9.27 -3.59 9.35
C LEU A 105 7.76 -3.88 9.31
N PRO A 106 6.98 -3.13 8.49
CA PRO A 106 5.60 -3.51 8.18
C PRO A 106 5.55 -4.90 7.55
N ALA A 107 4.36 -5.50 7.53
CA ALA A 107 4.17 -6.77 6.84
C ALA A 107 4.24 -6.56 5.32
N LEU A 108 5.41 -6.85 4.75
CA LEU A 108 5.68 -6.77 3.32
C LEU A 108 5.46 -8.13 2.67
N THR A 109 4.70 -8.17 1.58
CA THR A 109 4.44 -9.40 0.83
C THR A 109 5.32 -9.46 -0.43
N PRO A 110 5.40 -10.61 -1.13
CA PRO A 110 6.06 -10.68 -2.44
C PRO A 110 5.52 -9.67 -3.46
N ARG A 111 4.26 -9.22 -3.31
CA ARG A 111 3.66 -8.21 -4.18
C ARG A 111 4.40 -6.88 -4.11
N PHE A 112 4.84 -6.46 -2.93
CA PHE A 112 5.61 -5.22 -2.73
C PHE A 112 6.83 -5.15 -3.64
N PHE A 113 7.59 -6.23 -3.71
CA PHE A 113 8.81 -6.31 -4.51
C PHE A 113 8.54 -6.47 -6.00
N ARG A 114 7.59 -7.33 -6.37
CA ARG A 114 7.22 -7.53 -7.78
C ARG A 114 6.82 -6.21 -8.44
N ASP A 115 6.12 -5.37 -7.71
CA ASP A 115 5.61 -4.09 -8.22
C ASP A 115 6.61 -2.95 -8.09
N GLY A 116 7.80 -3.20 -7.54
CA GLY A 116 8.81 -2.17 -7.31
C GLY A 116 8.32 -1.07 -6.36
N ILE A 117 7.41 -1.39 -5.43
CA ILE A 117 6.92 -0.43 -4.44
C ILE A 117 8.05 -0.15 -3.45
N ALA A 118 8.16 1.11 -3.02
CA ALA A 118 9.08 1.50 -1.96
C ALA A 118 8.38 2.39 -0.92
N LEU A 119 8.71 2.17 0.35
CA LEU A 119 8.22 2.99 1.46
C LEU A 119 8.89 4.37 1.43
N ALA A 120 8.11 5.45 1.36
CA ALA A 120 8.64 6.81 1.32
C ALA A 120 8.45 7.57 2.65
N SER A 121 7.32 7.40 3.35
CA SER A 121 7.09 8.02 4.66
C SER A 121 7.27 7.03 5.84
N HIS A 122 6.35 6.09 6.03
CA HIS A 122 6.35 5.18 7.18
C HIS A 122 7.10 3.88 6.90
N LYS A 123 8.24 3.67 7.57
CA LYS A 123 9.09 2.46 7.41
C LYS A 123 8.88 1.40 8.48
N GLU A 124 8.15 1.74 9.53
CA GLU A 124 7.86 0.86 10.67
C GLU A 124 6.40 0.41 10.64
N ASN A 125 6.12 -0.77 11.18
CA ASN A 125 4.81 -1.43 11.19
C ASN A 125 3.79 -0.64 12.01
N ASN A 126 4.20 -0.20 13.20
CA ASN A 126 3.32 0.42 14.18
C ASN A 126 3.26 1.94 13.92
N ILE A 127 2.08 2.44 13.61
CA ILE A 127 1.83 3.87 13.36
C ILE A 127 0.88 4.39 14.43
N VAL A 128 1.21 5.51 15.07
CA VAL A 128 0.27 6.25 15.92
C VAL A 128 -0.27 7.42 15.11
N ALA A 129 -1.59 7.48 14.94
CA ALA A 129 -2.28 8.50 14.16
C ALA A 129 -3.30 9.25 15.03
N GLY A 130 -3.63 10.48 14.63
CA GLY A 130 -4.74 11.23 15.20
C GLY A 130 -6.09 10.68 14.72
N GLY A 131 -6.88 11.52 14.06
CA GLY A 131 -8.06 11.09 13.30
C GLY A 131 -7.75 10.67 11.87
N ASP A 132 -6.64 11.15 11.32
CA ASP A 132 -6.23 10.92 9.93
C ASP A 132 -4.76 10.49 9.85
N LEU A 133 -4.42 9.78 8.78
CA LEU A 133 -3.09 9.29 8.47
C LEU A 133 -2.81 9.47 6.98
N GLU A 134 -1.58 9.87 6.65
CA GLU A 134 -1.07 9.90 5.27
C GLU A 134 0.18 9.00 5.13
N VAL A 135 0.09 7.99 4.28
CA VAL A 135 1.22 7.13 3.90
C VAL A 135 1.64 7.45 2.48
N THR A 136 2.94 7.73 2.28
CA THR A 136 3.53 7.98 0.98
C THR A 136 4.38 6.78 0.57
N LEU A 137 4.19 6.34 -0.68
CA LEU A 137 4.95 5.29 -1.34
C LEU A 137 5.53 5.81 -2.65
N ARG A 138 6.54 5.11 -3.16
CA ARG A 138 6.95 5.20 -4.58
C ARG A 138 6.51 3.94 -5.29
N ALA A 139 5.99 4.08 -6.50
CA ALA A 139 5.59 2.98 -7.36
C ALA A 139 5.71 3.40 -8.84
N GLY A 140 5.83 2.42 -9.74
CA GLY A 140 5.80 2.68 -11.19
C GLY A 140 4.47 3.27 -11.64
N ASN A 141 4.46 4.00 -12.75
CA ASN A 141 3.24 4.61 -13.31
C ASN A 141 2.21 3.57 -13.80
N ASP A 142 2.63 2.32 -14.00
CA ASP A 142 1.83 1.17 -14.39
C ASP A 142 1.26 0.38 -13.19
N VAL A 143 1.59 0.80 -11.96
CA VAL A 143 1.13 0.19 -10.72
C VAL A 143 -0.02 1.00 -10.15
N GLN A 144 -1.17 0.35 -9.98
CA GLN A 144 -2.32 0.91 -9.27
C GLN A 144 -2.27 0.46 -7.82
N VAL A 145 -2.50 1.41 -6.91
CA VAL A 145 -2.51 1.18 -5.47
C VAL A 145 -3.85 1.62 -4.91
N VAL A 146 -4.41 0.79 -4.05
CA VAL A 146 -5.60 1.08 -3.25
C VAL A 146 -5.34 0.69 -1.81
N ALA A 147 -6.19 1.16 -0.90
CA ALA A 147 -6.12 0.80 0.49
C ALA A 147 -7.45 0.28 1.02
N GLN A 148 -7.38 -0.47 2.10
CA GLN A 148 -8.51 -0.97 2.87
C GLN A 148 -8.14 -0.88 4.35
N LEU A 149 -8.99 -0.24 5.14
CA LEU A 149 -8.89 -0.29 6.60
C LEU A 149 -9.64 -1.48 7.15
N MET A 150 -9.05 -2.16 8.12
CA MET A 150 -9.64 -3.25 8.89
C MET A 150 -9.77 -2.80 10.35
N ASP A 151 -10.88 -3.13 10.99
CA ASP A 151 -11.04 -2.93 12.44
C ASP A 151 -10.27 -3.97 13.25
N SER A 152 -10.29 -3.83 14.58
CA SER A 152 -9.67 -4.77 15.53
C SER A 152 -10.20 -6.21 15.46
N ASN A 153 -11.35 -6.44 14.82
CA ASN A 153 -11.94 -7.76 14.62
C ASN A 153 -11.60 -8.35 13.24
N GLY A 154 -10.76 -7.66 12.45
CA GLY A 154 -10.46 -8.05 11.08
C GLY A 154 -11.64 -7.86 10.12
N GLN A 155 -12.59 -6.99 10.43
CA GLN A 155 -13.67 -6.61 9.52
C GLN A 155 -13.27 -5.40 8.68
N PRO A 156 -13.48 -5.43 7.35
CA PRO A 156 -13.19 -4.28 6.50
C PRO A 156 -14.15 -3.12 6.80
N LEU A 157 -13.61 -1.92 6.92
CA LEU A 157 -14.38 -0.68 6.95
C LEU A 157 -14.86 -0.31 5.54
N ASP A 158 -15.80 0.64 5.46
CA ASP A 158 -16.23 1.21 4.19
C ASP A 158 -15.05 1.89 3.46
N LYS A 159 -15.02 1.76 2.13
CA LYS A 159 -13.94 2.29 1.27
C LYS A 159 -13.76 3.80 1.40
N GLN A 160 -14.81 4.52 1.78
CA GLN A 160 -14.76 5.96 2.02
C GLN A 160 -13.75 6.38 3.09
N TYR A 161 -13.29 5.46 3.96
CA TYR A 161 -12.27 5.78 4.97
C TYR A 161 -10.83 5.74 4.43
N THR A 162 -10.66 5.50 3.13
CA THR A 162 -9.35 5.55 2.48
C THR A 162 -9.43 6.29 1.14
N LEU A 163 -8.37 7.01 0.80
CA LEU A 163 -8.22 7.67 -0.50
C LEU A 163 -6.80 7.44 -1.00
N SER A 164 -6.66 6.84 -2.19
CA SER A 164 -5.37 6.59 -2.82
C SER A 164 -5.20 7.47 -4.05
N GLN A 165 -4.08 8.21 -4.11
CA GLN A 165 -3.82 9.24 -5.11
C GLN A 165 -2.41 9.06 -5.67
N SER A 166 -2.29 8.81 -6.98
CA SER A 166 -1.01 8.58 -7.66
C SER A 166 -0.61 9.77 -8.51
N GLN A 167 0.61 10.28 -8.33
CA GLN A 167 1.21 11.35 -9.12
C GLN A 167 2.70 11.15 -9.33
N GLN A 168 3.16 11.19 -10.58
CA GLN A 168 4.59 11.23 -10.94
C GLN A 168 5.46 10.19 -10.21
N GLY A 169 5.00 8.93 -10.14
CA GLY A 169 5.71 7.83 -9.46
C GLY A 169 5.64 7.84 -7.93
N GLN A 170 4.87 8.77 -7.34
CA GLN A 170 4.54 8.81 -5.93
C GLN A 170 3.06 8.44 -5.74
N VAL A 171 2.77 7.66 -4.71
CA VAL A 171 1.42 7.31 -4.29
C VAL A 171 1.20 7.82 -2.88
N THR A 172 0.11 8.55 -2.67
CA THR A 172 -0.36 8.99 -1.35
C THR A 172 -1.59 8.19 -0.99
N VAL A 173 -1.54 7.50 0.14
CA VAL A 173 -2.65 6.76 0.74
C VAL A 173 -3.08 7.52 1.99
N ASN A 174 -4.23 8.17 1.91
CA ASN A 174 -4.87 8.79 3.05
C ASN A 174 -5.83 7.79 3.70
N ALA A 175 -5.85 7.76 5.02
CA ALA A 175 -6.72 6.95 5.85
C ALA A 175 -7.35 7.84 6.92
N ALA A 176 -8.66 7.70 7.14
CA ALA A 176 -9.40 8.39 8.18
C ALA A 176 -10.02 7.34 9.11
N PHE A 177 -9.93 7.55 10.42
CA PHE A 177 -10.40 6.58 11.41
C PHE A 177 -11.75 7.04 11.97
N PRO A 178 -12.80 6.20 11.99
CA PRO A 178 -14.12 6.64 12.46
C PRO A 178 -14.14 7.00 13.95
N GLN A 179 -13.23 6.41 14.74
CA GLN A 179 -13.09 6.63 16.17
C GLN A 179 -11.69 6.20 16.63
N PRO A 180 -11.27 6.58 17.86
CA PRO A 180 -10.05 6.05 18.45
C PRO A 180 -10.10 4.52 18.57
N GLY A 181 -9.01 3.83 18.27
CA GLY A 181 -8.97 2.37 18.26
C GLY A 181 -7.72 1.80 17.60
N ASP A 182 -7.69 0.48 17.50
CA ASP A 182 -6.68 -0.29 16.79
C ASP A 182 -7.23 -0.68 15.42
N TYR A 183 -6.43 -0.46 14.38
CA TYR A 183 -6.77 -0.71 12.98
C TYR A 183 -5.61 -1.38 12.25
N GLN A 184 -5.91 -2.06 11.15
CA GLN A 184 -4.90 -2.47 10.19
C GLN A 184 -5.12 -1.76 8.86
N LEU A 185 -4.11 -1.06 8.36
CA LEU A 185 -4.12 -0.44 7.05
C LEU A 185 -3.49 -1.39 6.04
N LEU A 186 -4.33 -2.00 5.20
CA LEU A 186 -3.90 -2.84 4.10
C LEU A 186 -3.69 -1.99 2.85
N ILE A 187 -2.50 -2.04 2.28
CA ILE A 187 -2.20 -1.42 0.99
C ILE A 187 -2.10 -2.55 -0.04
N LEU A 188 -2.96 -2.48 -1.04
CA LEU A 188 -3.04 -3.46 -2.11
C LEU A 188 -2.60 -2.83 -3.42
N SER A 189 -1.98 -3.64 -4.28
CA SER A 189 -1.56 -3.19 -5.59
C SER A 189 -1.89 -4.20 -6.69
N LYS A 190 -2.01 -3.67 -7.90
CA LYS A 190 -2.07 -4.43 -9.14
C LYS A 190 -1.29 -3.71 -10.23
N ASN A 191 -0.79 -4.45 -11.22
CA ASN A 191 -0.21 -3.83 -12.40
C ASN A 191 -1.29 -3.60 -13.47
N SER A 192 -0.97 -2.83 -14.50
CA SER A 192 -1.87 -2.52 -15.62
C SER A 192 -2.39 -3.75 -16.40
N GLN A 193 -1.77 -4.92 -16.25
CA GLN A 193 -2.12 -6.16 -16.94
C GLN A 193 -2.98 -7.10 -16.08
N GLU A 194 -3.28 -6.71 -14.84
CA GLU A 194 -4.01 -7.52 -13.87
C GLU A 194 -5.36 -6.90 -13.51
N ASP A 195 -6.35 -7.76 -13.29
CA ASP A 195 -7.67 -7.34 -12.83
C ASP A 195 -7.80 -7.36 -11.30
N THR A 196 -6.98 -8.17 -10.64
CA THR A 196 -7.06 -8.43 -9.19
C THR A 196 -5.99 -7.68 -8.41
N TYR A 197 -6.40 -7.03 -7.32
CA TYR A 197 -5.50 -6.44 -6.34
C TYR A 197 -4.99 -7.49 -5.35
N TYR A 198 -3.71 -7.39 -5.00
CA TYR A 198 -3.07 -8.23 -4.00
C TYR A 198 -2.44 -7.36 -2.93
N GLN A 199 -2.49 -7.79 -1.67
CA GLN A 199 -1.85 -7.07 -0.57
C GLN A 199 -0.35 -6.95 -0.82
N ALA A 200 0.19 -5.74 -0.73
CA ALA A 200 1.61 -5.45 -0.79
C ALA A 200 2.18 -5.13 0.59
N ILE A 201 1.44 -4.36 1.38
CA ILE A 201 1.88 -3.87 2.70
C ILE A 201 0.71 -3.99 3.67
N ALA A 202 0.97 -4.32 4.93
CA ALA A 202 0.06 -4.03 6.03
C ALA A 202 0.80 -3.28 7.16
N TYR A 203 0.12 -2.29 7.73
CA TYR A 203 0.54 -1.55 8.91
C TYR A 203 -0.46 -1.74 10.03
N ASP A 204 0.04 -1.80 11.27
CA ASP A 204 -0.81 -1.73 12.46
C ASP A 204 -0.88 -0.27 12.92
N VAL A 205 -2.10 0.25 13.06
CA VAL A 205 -2.34 1.66 13.33
C VAL A 205 -3.13 1.84 14.61
N LYS A 206 -2.58 2.63 15.54
CA LYS A 206 -3.27 3.13 16.72
C LYS A 206 -3.84 4.52 16.44
N ALA A 207 -5.14 4.61 16.20
CA ALA A 207 -5.84 5.88 16.05
C ALA A 207 -6.21 6.45 17.43
N GLN A 208 -5.87 7.73 17.65
CA GLN A 208 -6.14 8.45 18.89
C GLN A 208 -7.33 9.41 18.77
N GLY A 209 -7.83 9.66 17.55
CA GLY A 209 -8.94 10.55 17.26
C GLY A 209 -9.88 9.97 16.21
N ALA A 210 -10.92 10.75 15.89
CA ALA A 210 -11.82 10.47 14.77
C ALA A 210 -11.51 11.42 13.61
N GLY A 211 -11.37 10.86 12.41
CA GLY A 211 -11.27 11.55 11.13
C GLY A 211 -12.59 11.53 10.38
N GLN A 212 -12.67 12.29 9.30
CA GLN A 212 -13.84 12.31 8.41
C GLN A 212 -13.58 11.41 7.20
N PRO A 213 -14.60 10.66 6.70
CA PRO A 213 -14.49 9.96 5.43
C PRO A 213 -14.05 10.87 4.29
N PHE A 214 -13.56 10.30 3.20
CA PHE A 214 -13.18 10.98 1.97
C PHE A 214 -14.34 11.01 0.95
N PRO A 215 -14.33 11.97 0.01
CA PRO A 215 -15.24 12.00 -1.13
C PRO A 215 -15.16 10.72 -1.97
N SER A 216 -16.27 10.35 -2.59
CA SER A 216 -16.30 9.24 -3.54
C SER A 216 -15.56 9.63 -4.82
N THR A 217 -14.68 8.77 -5.33
CA THR A 217 -13.95 9.02 -6.59
C THR A 217 -14.49 8.18 -7.73
N TYR A 218 -14.57 8.76 -8.93
CA TYR A 218 -14.90 8.04 -10.16
C TYR A 218 -13.64 7.48 -10.84
N GLY A 219 -13.81 6.54 -11.78
CA GLY A 219 -12.67 5.94 -12.51
C GLY A 219 -11.78 6.97 -13.20
N THR A 220 -12.35 8.09 -13.67
CA THR A 220 -11.62 9.20 -14.28
C THR A 220 -10.63 9.85 -13.32
N PHE A 221 -10.89 9.84 -12.00
CA PHE A 221 -9.96 10.35 -10.99
C PHE A 221 -8.61 9.64 -11.07
N SER A 222 -8.64 8.30 -11.03
CA SER A 222 -7.43 7.48 -11.12
C SER A 222 -6.82 7.48 -12.52
N GLU A 223 -7.65 7.41 -13.57
CA GLU A 223 -7.18 7.44 -14.98
C GLU A 223 -6.39 8.71 -15.30
N LYS A 224 -6.86 9.87 -14.80
CA LYS A 224 -6.25 11.18 -15.06
C LYS A 224 -5.25 11.60 -13.99
N GLN A 225 -4.88 10.70 -13.08
CA GLN A 225 -3.91 10.97 -12.00
C GLN A 225 -4.25 12.24 -11.21
N VAL A 226 -5.54 12.39 -10.89
CA VAL A 226 -6.06 13.53 -10.14
C VAL A 226 -5.57 13.46 -8.70
N ARG A 227 -5.26 14.63 -8.13
CA ARG A 227 -4.98 14.76 -6.70
C ARG A 227 -5.86 15.84 -6.08
N LEU A 228 -6.68 15.41 -5.15
CA LEU A 228 -7.43 16.27 -4.26
C LEU A 228 -6.51 16.77 -3.14
N ILE A 229 -6.42 18.09 -2.98
CA ILE A 229 -5.62 18.76 -1.96
C ILE A 229 -6.54 19.32 -0.86
N SER A 230 -7.67 19.91 -1.24
CA SER A 230 -8.68 20.43 -0.32
C SER A 230 -10.05 20.55 -0.99
N PRO A 231 -11.16 20.40 -0.24
CA PRO A 231 -11.23 19.76 1.07
C PRO A 231 -11.10 18.24 0.95
N LEU A 232 -10.48 17.57 1.92
CA LEU A 232 -10.34 16.10 1.91
C LEU A 232 -11.54 15.38 2.56
N GLY A 233 -12.34 16.07 3.37
CA GLY A 233 -13.51 15.49 4.01
C GLY A 233 -14.67 15.32 3.03
N ARG A 234 -15.39 14.19 3.15
CA ARG A 234 -16.58 13.84 2.36
C ARG A 234 -17.68 14.88 2.51
N THR A 235 -17.86 15.37 3.73
CA THR A 235 -18.93 16.32 4.05
C THR A 235 -18.44 17.76 4.01
N LEU A 236 -19.19 18.59 3.30
CA LEU A 236 -18.91 20.01 3.19
C LEU A 236 -19.76 20.84 4.17
N PRO A 237 -19.21 21.91 4.78
CA PRO A 237 -19.97 22.73 5.71
C PRO A 237 -21.07 23.53 4.98
N GLN A 238 -22.32 23.24 5.32
CA GLN A 238 -23.50 23.90 4.76
C GLN A 238 -23.54 25.40 5.09
N ASN A 239 -23.91 26.20 4.10
CA ASN A 239 -24.00 27.66 4.14
C ASN A 239 -22.68 28.35 4.53
N GLN A 240 -21.54 27.68 4.34
CA GLN A 240 -20.20 28.23 4.56
C GLN A 240 -19.37 28.12 3.29
N ALA A 241 -18.38 29.00 3.18
CA ALA A 241 -17.43 28.95 2.09
C ALA A 241 -16.47 27.78 2.28
N SER A 242 -16.40 26.89 1.29
CA SER A 242 -15.43 25.80 1.20
C SER A 242 -14.37 26.16 0.17
N TYR A 243 -13.09 26.00 0.53
CA TYR A 243 -11.97 26.20 -0.40
C TYR A 243 -11.57 24.89 -1.07
N PHE A 244 -11.72 24.87 -2.38
CA PHE A 244 -11.35 23.77 -3.25
C PHE A 244 -9.96 24.00 -3.82
N GLN A 245 -9.13 22.97 -3.75
CA GLN A 245 -7.84 22.89 -4.41
C GLN A 245 -7.65 21.47 -4.91
N ILE A 246 -7.51 21.33 -6.24
CA ILE A 246 -7.39 20.04 -6.90
C ILE A 246 -6.40 20.15 -8.06
N GLN A 247 -5.54 19.17 -8.21
CA GLN A 247 -4.64 19.06 -9.35
C GLN A 247 -5.22 18.07 -10.35
N VAL A 248 -5.48 18.53 -11.57
CA VAL A 248 -6.08 17.74 -12.65
C VAL A 248 -5.19 17.86 -13.90
N PRO A 249 -4.19 16.98 -14.06
CA PRO A 249 -3.25 17.03 -15.17
C PRO A 249 -3.95 17.08 -16.53
N GLY A 250 -3.61 18.10 -17.33
CA GLY A 250 -4.10 18.22 -18.70
C GLY A 250 -5.57 18.63 -18.86
N ALA A 251 -6.30 18.93 -17.78
CA ALA A 251 -7.64 19.49 -17.90
C ALA A 251 -7.60 20.93 -18.44
N GLU A 252 -8.61 21.29 -19.25
CA GLU A 252 -8.81 22.66 -19.70
C GLU A 252 -9.62 23.47 -18.68
N LYS A 253 -10.61 22.82 -18.07
CA LYS A 253 -11.51 23.41 -17.06
C LYS A 253 -11.84 22.37 -15.99
N VAL A 254 -12.01 22.84 -14.77
CA VAL A 254 -12.60 22.08 -13.66
C VAL A 254 -13.75 22.89 -13.10
N VAL A 255 -14.85 22.22 -12.80
CA VAL A 255 -16.08 22.83 -12.30
C VAL A 255 -16.59 22.08 -11.07
N LEU A 256 -17.26 22.80 -10.19
CA LEU A 256 -18.20 22.22 -9.23
C LEU A 256 -19.58 22.19 -9.90
N VAL A 257 -20.25 21.05 -9.83
CA VAL A 257 -21.58 20.84 -10.38
C VAL A 257 -22.58 20.85 -9.23
N ASP A 258 -23.48 21.83 -9.24
CA ASP A 258 -24.71 21.83 -8.43
C ASP A 258 -25.79 21.13 -9.25
N GLU A 259 -26.05 19.84 -8.97
CA GLU A 259 -27.02 19.05 -9.73
C GLU A 259 -28.45 19.59 -9.58
N GLN A 260 -28.78 20.23 -8.45
CA GLN A 260 -30.11 20.78 -8.21
C GLN A 260 -30.35 22.04 -9.03
N ARG A 261 -29.33 22.90 -9.20
CA ARG A 261 -29.43 24.14 -9.98
C ARG A 261 -29.03 24.00 -11.44
N GLN A 262 -28.43 22.86 -11.81
CA GLN A 262 -27.81 22.66 -13.12
C GLN A 262 -26.76 23.77 -13.40
N GLU A 263 -26.05 24.18 -12.36
CA GLU A 263 -25.07 25.25 -12.42
C GLU A 263 -23.64 24.68 -12.42
N LEU A 264 -22.77 25.29 -13.24
CA LEU A 264 -21.36 24.94 -13.34
C LEU A 264 -20.53 26.09 -12.77
N ILE A 265 -19.90 25.84 -11.63
CA ILE A 265 -19.08 26.83 -10.94
C ILE A 265 -17.63 26.56 -11.31
N HIS A 266 -17.02 27.47 -12.07
CA HIS A 266 -15.67 27.30 -12.60
C HIS A 266 -14.61 27.57 -11.52
N LEU A 267 -13.64 26.66 -11.41
CA LEU A 267 -12.43 26.88 -10.62
C LEU A 267 -11.37 27.61 -11.44
N ASP A 268 -10.65 28.50 -10.77
CA ASP A 268 -9.52 29.24 -11.34
C ASP A 268 -8.35 28.31 -11.61
N ARG A 269 -7.76 28.41 -12.80
CA ARG A 269 -6.68 27.53 -13.26
C ARG A 269 -5.32 28.20 -13.14
N THR A 270 -4.38 27.51 -12.49
CA THR A 270 -2.94 27.83 -12.49
C THR A 270 -2.13 26.57 -12.83
N GLY A 271 -1.73 26.44 -14.10
CA GLY A 271 -1.10 25.20 -14.60
C GLY A 271 -2.09 24.04 -14.60
N ASP A 272 -1.75 22.96 -13.88
CA ASP A 272 -2.64 21.80 -13.64
C ASP A 272 -3.41 21.92 -12.33
N ILE A 273 -3.23 23.00 -11.56
CA ILE A 273 -3.92 23.23 -10.29
C ILE A 273 -5.15 24.09 -10.53
N PHE A 274 -6.27 23.68 -9.95
CA PHE A 274 -7.55 24.38 -10.00
C PHE A 274 -7.99 24.73 -8.57
N THR A 275 -8.36 25.99 -8.37
CA THR A 275 -8.71 26.54 -7.05
C THR A 275 -9.98 27.36 -7.08
N GLY A 276 -10.73 27.39 -5.98
CA GLY A 276 -11.88 28.29 -5.86
C GLY A 276 -12.51 28.20 -4.48
N SER A 277 -13.27 29.22 -4.10
CA SER A 277 -14.06 29.23 -2.88
C SER A 277 -15.52 29.37 -3.23
N GLU A 278 -16.35 28.45 -2.74
CA GLU A 278 -17.78 28.46 -3.01
C GLU A 278 -18.60 28.25 -1.74
N ILE A 279 -19.74 28.94 -1.64
CA ILE A 279 -20.66 28.75 -0.52
C ILE A 279 -21.53 27.54 -0.82
N ILE A 280 -21.37 26.48 -0.03
CA ILE A 280 -22.10 25.23 -0.25
C ILE A 280 -23.54 25.41 0.25
N ARG A 281 -24.51 25.30 -0.66
CA ARG A 281 -25.94 25.54 -0.38
C ARG A 281 -26.82 24.32 -0.68
N PHE A 282 -26.20 23.17 -0.90
CA PHE A 282 -26.83 21.96 -1.41
C PHE A 282 -26.06 20.74 -0.90
N GLU A 283 -26.71 19.58 -0.95
CA GLU A 283 -26.21 18.34 -0.32
C GLU A 283 -25.02 17.78 -1.11
N ASN A 284 -25.22 17.40 -2.38
CA ASN A 284 -24.15 16.75 -3.14
C ASN A 284 -23.39 17.72 -4.05
N VAL A 285 -22.07 17.74 -3.95
CA VAL A 285 -21.19 18.52 -4.84
C VAL A 285 -20.33 17.59 -5.66
N THR A 286 -20.54 17.56 -6.97
CA THR A 286 -19.67 16.81 -7.90
C THR A 286 -18.60 17.72 -8.46
N VAL A 287 -17.34 17.29 -8.43
CA VAL A 287 -16.24 17.95 -9.14
C VAL A 287 -16.05 17.26 -10.48
N ALA A 288 -16.12 18.01 -11.56
CA ALA A 288 -15.97 17.48 -12.92
C ALA A 288 -14.93 18.26 -13.73
N ALA A 289 -14.30 17.60 -14.70
CA ALA A 289 -13.28 18.21 -15.56
C ALA A 289 -13.58 18.02 -17.04
N GLN A 290 -13.22 19.05 -17.81
CA GLN A 290 -13.20 19.03 -19.27
C GLN A 290 -11.75 18.89 -19.75
N PHE A 291 -11.52 17.99 -20.69
CA PHE A 291 -10.21 17.70 -21.29
C PHE A 291 -10.17 18.10 -22.77
N PRO A 292 -8.97 18.36 -23.33
CA PRO A 292 -8.81 18.76 -24.73
C PRO A 292 -9.49 17.82 -25.71
N GLY A 293 -10.17 18.39 -26.70
CA GLY A 293 -10.86 17.64 -27.75
C GLY A 293 -12.23 17.07 -27.35
N SER A 294 -12.75 17.39 -26.15
CA SER A 294 -14.11 17.04 -25.74
C SER A 294 -14.90 18.24 -25.22
N ASN A 295 -16.17 18.32 -25.61
CA ASN A 295 -17.11 19.29 -25.04
C ASN A 295 -17.81 18.78 -23.77
N GLN A 296 -17.47 17.57 -23.32
CA GLN A 296 -18.09 16.93 -22.15
C GLN A 296 -17.26 17.13 -20.89
N PHE A 297 -17.96 17.26 -19.76
CA PHE A 297 -17.37 17.19 -18.42
C PHE A 297 -17.45 15.76 -17.90
N TRP A 298 -16.35 15.30 -17.32
CA TRP A 298 -16.23 13.97 -16.70
C TRP A 298 -16.14 14.13 -15.19
N SER A 299 -17.01 13.42 -14.46
CA SER A 299 -16.98 13.42 -12.99
C SER A 299 -15.66 12.86 -12.47
N LEU A 300 -15.04 13.58 -11.54
CA LEU A 300 -13.80 13.18 -10.88
C LEU A 300 -14.10 12.63 -9.48
N LEU A 301 -14.87 13.37 -8.69
CA LEU A 301 -15.25 12.98 -7.34
C LEU A 301 -16.55 13.66 -6.90
N GLU A 302 -17.15 13.17 -5.83
CA GLU A 302 -18.42 13.62 -5.27
C GLU A 302 -18.34 13.74 -3.74
N TYR A 303 -18.76 14.90 -3.23
CA TYR A 303 -19.01 15.19 -1.81
C TYR A 303 -20.48 14.99 -1.46
N GLU A 304 -20.77 14.79 -0.17
CA GLU A 304 -22.12 14.68 0.42
C GLU A 304 -22.42 15.82 1.42
#